data_AF-A0A1G2NFA3-F1
#
_entry.id   AF-A0A1G2NFA3-F1
#
_cell.length_a   1.000
_cell.length_b   1.000
_cell.length_c   1.000
_cell.angle_alpha   90.00
_cell.angle_beta   90.00
_cell.angle_gamma   90.00
#
_symmetry.space_group_name_H-M   'P 1'
#
loop_
_entity.id
_entity.type
_entity.pdbx_description
1 polymer ?
#
loop_
_entity_poly.entity_id
_entity_poly.type
_entity_poly.pdbx_seq_one_letter_code
_entity_poly.pdbx_strand_id
1 'polypeptide(L)' 'MKSKNLFRDEEFRTPEMCNPPQDGIDCVAVAINKNGVAVRSTHDPKKTTTVFTNTEWRNFITSVKQGNFSV' A
#
# COMPACT_ATOMS: atom_id res chain seq x y z
N MET A 1 -19.08 -2.14 -13.46
CA MET A 1 -17.77 -2.71 -13.86
C MET A 1 -17.09 -3.27 -12.62
N LYS A 2 -17.00 -4.59 -12.46
CA LYS A 2 -16.19 -5.18 -11.38
C LYS A 2 -14.73 -5.09 -11.81
N SER A 3 -13.95 -4.26 -11.12
CA SER A 3 -12.50 -4.23 -11.26
C SER A 3 -12.00 -5.68 -11.15
N LYS A 4 -11.31 -6.19 -12.18
CA LYS A 4 -10.55 -7.44 -12.04
C LYS A 4 -9.60 -7.21 -10.87
N ASN A 5 -9.63 -8.09 -9.87
CA ASN A 5 -8.75 -7.97 -8.71
C ASN A 5 -7.29 -8.09 -9.20
N LEU A 6 -6.62 -6.95 -9.41
CA LEU A 6 -5.26 -6.86 -9.99
C LEU A 6 -4.17 -7.33 -9.02
N PHE A 7 -4.55 -7.57 -7.76
CA PHE A 7 -3.69 -7.98 -6.66
C PHE A 7 -4.42 -9.07 -5.85
N ARG A 8 -3.72 -10.16 -5.55
CA ARG A 8 -4.21 -11.21 -4.65
C ARG A 8 -3.82 -10.88 -3.21
N ASP A 9 -4.63 -11.31 -2.26
CA ASP A 9 -4.37 -11.07 -0.83
C ASP A 9 -3.01 -11.61 -0.37
N GLU A 10 -2.59 -12.75 -0.93
CA GLU A 10 -1.29 -13.38 -0.67
C GLU A 10 -0.08 -12.59 -1.18
N GLU A 11 -0.27 -11.55 -1.99
CA GLU A 11 0.80 -10.69 -2.49
C GLU A 11 1.11 -9.55 -1.51
N PHE A 12 0.22 -9.26 -0.55
CA PHE A 12 0.43 -8.19 0.42
C PHE A 12 1.47 -8.59 1.45
N ARG A 13 2.37 -7.65 1.74
CA ARG A 13 3.41 -7.76 2.75
C ARG A 13 3.32 -6.55 3.68
N THR A 14 3.52 -6.79 4.97
CA THR A 14 3.66 -5.75 5.98
C THR A 14 5.13 -5.63 6.39
N PRO A 15 5.59 -4.47 6.86
CA PRO A 15 6.90 -4.36 7.49
C PRO A 15 7.05 -5.36 8.64
N GLU A 16 8.26 -5.90 8.88
CA GLU A 16 8.50 -6.91 9.91
C GLU A 16 8.11 -6.42 11.31
N MET A 17 8.34 -5.15 11.61
CA MET A 17 7.95 -4.52 12.88
C MET A 17 6.44 -4.53 13.14
N CYS A 18 5.63 -4.78 12.11
CA CYS A 18 4.18 -4.89 12.19
C CYS A 18 3.68 -6.32 12.38
N ASN A 19 4.57 -7.31 12.57
CA ASN A 19 4.22 -8.71 12.74
C ASN A 19 4.78 -9.26 14.08
N PRO A 20 3.93 -9.70 15.04
CA PRO A 20 2.48 -9.75 14.97
C PRO A 20 1.84 -8.35 14.99
N PRO A 21 0.57 -8.22 14.58
CA PRO A 21 -0.19 -6.98 14.78
C PRO A 21 -0.14 -6.58 16.25
N GLN A 22 0.32 -5.35 16.52
CA GLN A 22 0.35 -4.80 17.87
C GLN A 22 -0.72 -3.71 17.96
N ASP A 23 -1.52 -3.76 19.02
CA ASP A 23 -2.50 -2.72 19.31
C ASP A 23 -1.78 -1.36 19.41
N GLY A 24 -2.19 -0.41 18.56
CA GLY A 24 -1.66 0.94 18.53
C GLY A 24 -0.52 1.21 17.54
N ILE A 25 -0.10 0.23 16.73
CA ILE A 25 0.86 0.48 15.63
C ILE A 25 0.13 0.54 14.29
N ASP A 26 -0.02 1.75 13.75
CA ASP A 26 -0.61 1.96 12.42
C ASP A 26 0.32 1.45 11.30
N CYS A 27 0.00 0.27 10.79
CA CYS A 27 0.73 -0.36 9.70
C CYS A 27 -0.07 -0.40 8.41
N VAL A 28 0.65 -0.28 7.29
CA VAL A 28 0.13 -0.53 5.95
C VAL A 28 0.66 -1.85 5.40
N ALA A 29 -0.19 -2.55 4.65
CA ALA A 29 0.20 -3.69 3.84
C ALA A 29 0.34 -3.24 2.39
N VAL A 30 1.39 -3.69 1.72
CA VAL A 30 1.73 -3.31 0.35
C VAL A 30 1.89 -4.55 -0.52
N ALA A 31 1.32 -4.53 -1.73
CA ALA A 31 1.60 -5.50 -2.79
C ALA A 31 2.16 -4.77 -4.01
N ILE A 32 3.23 -5.31 -4.60
CA ILE A 32 3.93 -4.71 -5.75
C ILE A 32 4.02 -5.75 -6.86
N ASN A 33 3.49 -5.43 -8.04
CA ASN A 33 3.59 -6.30 -9.21
C ASN A 33 3.63 -5.48 -10.51
N LYS A 34 3.59 -6.17 -11.66
CA LYS A 34 3.64 -5.52 -12.99
C LYS A 34 2.48 -4.54 -13.26
N ASN A 35 1.36 -4.69 -12.56
CA ASN A 35 0.18 -3.84 -12.71
C ASN A 35 0.29 -2.54 -11.88
N GLY A 36 1.18 -2.49 -10.88
CA GLY A 36 1.37 -1.31 -10.03
C GLY A 36 1.66 -1.66 -8.57
N VAL A 37 1.26 -0.74 -7.69
CA VAL A 37 1.39 -0.86 -6.24
C VAL A 37 0.02 -0.72 -5.59
N ALA A 38 -0.34 -1.69 -4.76
CA ALA A 38 -1.54 -1.66 -3.95
C ALA A 38 -1.19 -1.46 -2.48
N VAL A 39 -1.89 -0.55 -1.82
CA VAL A 39 -1.70 -0.20 -0.40
C VAL A 39 -3.03 -0.30 0.31
N ARG A 40 -3.04 -0.89 1.51
CA ARG A 40 -4.20 -0.90 2.41
C ARG A 40 -3.77 -0.83 3.87
N SER A 41 -4.67 -0.35 4.72
CA SER A 41 -4.48 -0.41 6.17
C SER A 41 -4.56 -1.85 6.67
N THR A 42 -3.68 -2.21 7.60
CA THR A 42 -3.76 -3.49 8.32
C THR A 42 -4.91 -3.51 9.33
N HIS A 43 -5.40 -2.34 9.75
CA HIS A 43 -6.54 -2.18 10.66
C HIS A 43 -7.90 -2.14 9.94
N ASP A 44 -7.93 -2.18 8.61
CA ASP A 44 -9.19 -2.20 7.87
C ASP A 44 -9.67 -3.64 7.62
N PRO A 45 -10.69 -4.14 8.35
CA PRO A 45 -11.22 -5.49 8.14
C PRO A 45 -11.89 -5.65 6.77
N LYS A 46 -12.29 -4.55 6.12
CA LYS A 46 -12.89 -4.56 4.77
C LYS A 46 -11.83 -4.62 3.68
N LYS A 47 -10.54 -4.50 4.03
CA LYS A 47 -9.39 -4.56 3.11
C LYS A 47 -9.51 -3.57 1.94
N THR A 48 -10.05 -2.39 2.20
CA THR A 48 -10.14 -1.31 1.21
C THR A 48 -8.75 -1.00 0.68
N THR A 49 -8.57 -1.12 -0.63
CA THR A 49 -7.27 -1.10 -1.27
C THR A 49 -7.19 0.07 -2.23
N THR A 50 -6.18 0.93 -2.01
CA THR A 50 -5.81 2.00 -2.95
C THR A 50 -4.74 1.47 -3.88
N VAL A 51 -4.94 1.67 -5.19
CA VAL A 51 -4.01 1.19 -6.22
C VAL A 51 -3.38 2.37 -6.93
N PHE A 52 -2.07 2.31 -7.10
CA PHE A 52 -1.26 3.27 -7.82
C PHE A 52 -0.59 2.57 -9.00
N THR A 53 -0.41 3.28 -10.11
CA THR A 53 0.53 2.85 -11.13
C THR A 53 1.96 2.89 -10.60
N ASN A 54 2.88 2.13 -11.23
CA ASN A 54 4.29 2.16 -10.87
C ASN A 54 4.93 3.55 -11.00
N THR A 55 4.43 4.41 -11.90
CA THR A 55 4.93 5.77 -12.09
C THR A 55 4.43 6.68 -10.97
N GLU A 56 3.14 6.65 -10.64
CA GLU A 56 2.57 7.44 -9.52
C GLU A 56 3.27 7.09 -8.20
N TRP A 57 3.45 5.79 -7.92
CA TRP A 57 4.11 5.35 -6.70
C TRP A 57 5.56 5.85 -6.60
N ARG A 58 6.34 5.76 -7.69
CA ARG A 58 7.73 6.27 -7.70
C ARG A 58 7.78 7.78 -7.47
N ASN A 59 6.92 8.54 -8.14
CA ASN A 59 6.86 9.99 -7.96
C ASN A 59 6.50 10.34 -6.52
N PHE A 60 5.49 9.67 -5.95
CA PHE A 60 5.08 9.84 -4.56
C PHE A 60 6.24 9.58 -3.58
N ILE A 61 6.91 8.42 -3.68
CA ILE A 61 8.02 8.08 -2.78
C ILE A 61 9.19 9.06 -2.92
N THR A 62 9.50 9.51 -4.14
CA THR A 62 10.52 10.55 -4.36
C THR A 62 10.13 11.85 -3.65
N SER A 63 8.90 12.33 -3.83
CA SER A 63 8.40 13.53 -3.14
C SER A 63 8.42 13.38 -1.62
N VAL A 64 8.01 12.23 -1.07
CA VAL A 64 8.09 11.91 0.37
C VAL A 64 9.53 12.04 0.87
N LYS A 65 10.48 11.41 0.18
CA LYS A 65 11.90 11.42 0.58
C LYS A 65 12.54 12.80 0.50
N GLN A 66 12.07 13.65 -0.40
CA GLN A 66 12.59 15.00 -0.60
C GLN A 66 11.85 16.06 0.24
N GLY A 67 10.70 15.73 0.83
CA GLY A 67 9.82 16.71 1.47
C GLY A 67 9.10 17.65 0.48
N ASN A 68 8.98 17.25 -0.78
CA ASN A 68 8.47 18.09 -1.86
C ASN A 68 6.95 17.90 -2.07
N PHE A 69 6.15 18.69 -1.35
CA PHE A 69 4.69 18.74 -1.51
C PHE A 69 4.22 20.18 -1.65
N SER A 70 3.31 20.41 -2.59
CA SER A 70 2.53 21.66 -2.65
C SER A 70 1.29 21.54 -1.77
N VAL A 71 0.89 22.65 -1.17
CA VAL A 71 -0.42 22.83 -0.51
C VAL A 71 -1.50 23.28 -1.49
#